data_AF-A0A7Y3MWH3-F1
#
_entry.id   AF-A0A7Y3MWH3-F1
#
_cell.length_a   1.000
_cell.length_b   1.000
_cell.length_c   1.000
_cell.angle_alpha   90.00
_cell.angle_beta   90.00
_cell.angle_gamma   90.00
#
_symmetry.space_group_name_H-M   'P 1'
#
loop_
_entity.id
_entity.type
_entity.pdbx_description
1 polymer ?
#
loop_
_entity_poly.entity_id
_entity_poly.type
_entity_poly.pdbx_seq_one_letter_code
_entity_poly.pdbx_strand_id
1 'polypeptide(L)'
;MRRNLALFLFPLTKLAVHLLTFRGYGMFRDEFYYLACADHLAWGYVDHPPFCIAALSFTRWVLGNSLFAIRLVPGVVGAGLVLVIGLMARRLGGGIVAQSLA
;
A
#
# COMPACT_ATOMS: atom_id res chain seq x y z
N MET A 1 10.17 -16.98 -19.47
CA MET A 1 8.78 -16.61 -19.10
C MET A 1 8.40 -16.89 -17.64
N ARG A 2 8.50 -18.13 -17.13
CA ARG A 2 7.99 -18.48 -15.78
C ARG A 2 8.53 -17.63 -14.61
N ARG A 3 9.82 -17.24 -14.63
CA ARG A 3 10.42 -16.36 -13.60
C ARG A 3 9.72 -15.00 -13.48
N ASN A 4 9.18 -14.46 -14.57
CA ASN A 4 8.54 -13.15 -14.55
C ASN A 4 7.09 -13.23 -14.05
N LEU A 5 6.45 -14.39 -14.15
CA LEU A 5 5.05 -14.54 -13.75
C LEU A 5 4.89 -14.36 -12.24
N ALA A 6 5.80 -14.93 -11.44
CA ALA A 6 5.79 -14.78 -9.99
C ALA A 6 5.85 -13.29 -9.57
N LEU A 7 6.69 -12.50 -10.24
CA LEU A 7 6.85 -11.07 -9.94
C LEU A 7 5.54 -10.27 -10.05
N PHE A 8 4.62 -10.68 -10.93
CA PHE A 8 3.34 -9.99 -11.09
C PHE A 8 2.19 -10.70 -10.36
N LEU A 9 2.25 -12.03 -10.25
CA LEU A 9 1.18 -12.83 -9.63
C LEU A 9 0.96 -12.44 -8.18
N PHE A 10 2.02 -12.38 -7.35
CA PHE A 10 1.91 -12.05 -5.93
C PHE A 10 1.41 -10.62 -5.65
N PRO A 11 1.98 -9.55 -6.25
CA PRO A 11 1.48 -8.20 -6.00
C PRO A 11 0.06 -7.99 -6.53
N LEU A 12 -0.29 -8.60 -7.68
CA LEU A 12 -1.68 -8.55 -8.18
C LEU A 12 -2.64 -9.30 -7.27
N THR A 13 -2.23 -10.47 -6.74
CA THR A 13 -3.04 -11.22 -5.78
C THR A 13 -3.23 -10.42 -4.50
N LYS A 14 -2.16 -9.82 -3.96
CA LYS A 14 -2.24 -8.92 -2.78
C LYS A 14 -3.20 -7.77 -3.04
N LEU A 15 -3.07 -7.09 -4.19
CA LEU A 15 -3.92 -5.96 -4.52
C LEU A 15 -5.39 -6.40 -4.68
N ALA A 16 -5.65 -7.51 -5.36
CA ALA A 16 -6.99 -8.07 -5.52
C ALA A 16 -7.62 -8.40 -4.16
N VAL A 17 -6.90 -9.10 -3.28
CA VAL A 17 -7.37 -9.41 -1.92
C VAL A 17 -7.68 -8.12 -1.15
N HIS A 18 -6.82 -7.11 -1.23
CA HIS A 18 -7.05 -5.81 -0.58
C HIS A 18 -8.32 -5.12 -1.10
N LEU A 19 -8.50 -5.07 -2.42
CA LEU A 19 -9.66 -4.44 -3.06
C LEU A 19 -10.96 -5.24 -2.88
N LEU A 20 -10.89 -6.54 -2.63
CA LEU A 20 -12.08 -7.36 -2.34
C LEU A 20 -12.49 -7.27 -0.86
N THR A 21 -11.54 -7.01 0.03
CA THR A 21 -11.77 -6.99 1.49
C THR A 21 -11.80 -5.59 2.10
N PHE A 22 -11.65 -4.53 1.28
CA PHE A 22 -11.52 -3.15 1.74
C PHE A 22 -12.70 -2.59 2.54
N ARG A 23 -13.87 -3.25 2.61
CA ARG A 23 -15.05 -2.73 3.33
C ARG A 23 -15.03 -3.09 4.82
N GLY A 24 -14.52 -4.27 5.17
CA GLY A 24 -14.34 -4.74 6.55
C GLY A 24 -15.46 -4.36 7.53
N TYR A 25 -15.08 -3.96 8.74
CA TYR A 25 -15.97 -3.52 9.83
C TYR A 25 -16.06 -1.98 9.95
N GLY A 26 -15.80 -1.23 8.88
CA GLY A 26 -15.68 0.24 8.91
C GLY A 26 -14.23 0.72 9.06
N MET A 27 -14.06 1.96 9.51
CA MET A 27 -12.73 2.58 9.71
C MET A 27 -12.05 2.06 10.97
N PHE A 28 -10.75 1.76 10.85
CA PHE A 28 -9.90 1.35 11.95
C PHE A 28 -9.40 2.57 12.75
N ARG A 29 -9.05 2.37 14.02
CA ARG A 29 -8.63 3.45 14.92
C ARG A 29 -7.49 4.30 14.32
N ASP A 30 -6.49 3.64 13.75
CA ASP A 30 -5.33 4.35 13.20
C ASP A 30 -5.71 5.13 11.93
N GLU A 31 -6.71 4.69 11.17
CA GLU A 31 -7.21 5.46 10.02
C GLU A 31 -7.87 6.77 10.47
N PHE A 32 -8.63 6.75 11.57
CA PHE A 32 -9.17 7.99 12.15
C PHE A 32 -8.08 8.96 12.60
N TYR A 33 -7.00 8.43 13.21
CA TYR A 33 -5.85 9.24 13.59
C TYR A 33 -5.19 9.90 12.38
N TYR A 34 -4.93 9.12 11.32
CA TYR A 34 -4.33 9.63 10.10
C TYR A 34 -5.23 10.66 9.39
N LEU A 35 -6.56 10.49 9.45
CA LEU A 35 -7.52 11.48 8.94
C LEU A 35 -7.43 12.80 9.71
N ALA A 36 -7.41 12.73 11.05
CA ALA A 36 -7.25 13.92 11.89
C ALA A 36 -5.93 14.65 11.61
N CYS A 37 -4.84 13.90 11.40
CA CYS A 37 -3.56 14.45 10.95
C CYS A 37 -3.64 15.08 9.56
N ALA A 38 -4.37 14.46 8.62
CA ALA A 38 -4.54 14.98 7.27
C ALA A 38 -5.37 16.27 7.21
N ASP A 39 -6.21 16.53 8.22
CA ASP A 39 -6.91 17.80 8.41
C ASP A 39 -6.00 18.89 9.03
N HIS A 40 -4.86 18.51 9.63
CA HIS A 40 -3.95 19.40 10.36
C HIS A 40 -2.49 19.23 9.93
N LEU A 41 -2.22 19.29 8.62
CA LEU A 41 -0.89 19.02 8.06
C LEU A 41 0.25 19.68 8.85
N ALA A 42 1.21 18.86 9.28
CA ALA A 42 2.41 19.26 9.98
C ALA A 42 3.65 18.63 9.32
N TRP A 43 4.84 19.17 9.62
CA TRP A 43 6.13 18.64 9.13
C TRP A 43 6.57 17.31 9.77
N GLY A 44 5.71 16.73 10.61
CA GLY A 44 5.91 15.45 11.26
C GLY A 44 5.02 15.34 12.49
N TYR A 45 4.65 14.11 12.83
CA TYR A 45 4.03 13.77 14.11
C TYR A 45 4.98 12.86 14.89
N VAL A 46 4.70 12.65 16.16
CA VAL A 46 5.50 11.77 17.02
C VAL A 46 5.64 10.37 16.42
N ASP A 47 4.60 9.87 15.77
CA ASP A 47 4.54 8.49 15.27
C ASP A 47 5.02 8.32 13.83
N HIS A 48 5.01 9.39 13.03
CA HIS A 48 5.31 9.27 11.60
C HIS A 48 5.79 10.58 10.94
N PRO A 49 6.64 10.46 9.90
CA PRO A 49 7.05 11.59 9.05
C PRO A 49 5.86 12.17 8.25
N PRO A 50 6.01 13.36 7.64
CA PRO A 50 4.88 14.08 7.03
C PRO A 50 4.37 13.47 5.72
N PHE A 51 5.18 12.66 5.03
CA PHE A 51 4.88 12.20 3.67
C PHE A 51 3.60 11.35 3.59
N CYS A 52 3.38 10.42 4.53
CA CYS A 52 2.19 9.58 4.52
C CYS A 52 0.90 10.39 4.67
N ILE A 53 0.92 11.42 5.53
CA ILE A 53 -0.22 12.30 5.78
C ILE A 53 -0.45 13.25 4.60
N ALA A 54 0.61 13.80 4.01
CA ALA A 54 0.50 14.61 2.80
C ALA A 54 -0.10 13.80 1.64
N ALA A 55 0.34 12.55 1.45
CA ALA A 55 -0.23 11.65 0.45
C ALA A 55 -1.71 11.35 0.72
N LEU A 56 -2.10 11.11 1.98
CA LEU A 56 -3.51 10.90 2.35
C LEU A 56 -4.35 12.16 2.10
N SER A 57 -3.87 13.33 2.50
CA SER A 57 -4.56 14.61 2.29
C SER A 57 -4.78 14.88 0.79
N PHE A 58 -3.74 14.67 -0.03
CA PHE A 58 -3.86 14.75 -1.49
C PHE A 58 -4.86 13.73 -2.06
N THR A 59 -4.82 12.49 -1.58
CA THR A 59 -5.76 11.44 -2.00
C THR A 59 -7.20 11.83 -1.70
N ARG A 60 -7.47 12.39 -0.51
CA ARG A 60 -8.79 12.88 -0.12
C ARG A 60 -9.24 14.07 -0.98
N TRP A 61 -8.31 14.94 -1.35
CA TRP A 61 -8.59 16.07 -2.23
C TRP A 61 -9.00 15.63 -3.64
N VAL A 62 -8.34 14.61 -4.20
CA VAL A 62 -8.63 14.12 -5.57
C VAL A 62 -9.81 13.13 -5.62
N LEU A 63 -9.87 12.17 -4.68
CA LEU A 63 -10.80 11.03 -4.72
C LEU A 63 -11.91 11.09 -3.67
N GLY A 64 -11.89 12.09 -2.79
CA GLY A 64 -12.86 12.27 -1.71
C GLY A 64 -12.58 11.42 -0.47
N ASN A 65 -13.55 11.40 0.45
CA ASN A 65 -13.43 10.80 1.79
C ASN A 65 -14.03 9.38 1.90
N SER A 66 -14.23 8.69 0.77
CA SER A 66 -14.76 7.33 0.82
C SER A 66 -13.74 6.35 1.41
N LEU A 67 -14.23 5.27 2.04
CA LEU A 67 -13.37 4.16 2.51
C LEU A 67 -12.47 3.62 1.39
N PHE A 68 -13.00 3.56 0.17
CA PHE A 68 -12.24 3.13 -1.00
C PHE A 68 -11.07 4.08 -1.29
N ALA A 69 -11.33 5.40 -1.34
CA ALA A 69 -10.31 6.41 -1.61
C ALA A 69 -9.16 6.36 -0.58
N ILE A 70 -9.50 6.30 0.71
CA ILE A 70 -8.53 6.27 1.81
C ILE A 70 -7.65 5.01 1.74
N ARG A 71 -8.23 3.86 1.36
CA ARG A 71 -7.52 2.57 1.35
C ARG A 71 -6.85 2.22 0.01
N LEU A 72 -7.14 2.97 -1.06
CA LEU A 72 -6.62 2.69 -2.40
C LEU A 72 -5.10 2.87 -2.47
N VAL A 73 -4.60 4.03 -2.06
CA VAL A 73 -3.17 4.36 -2.16
C VAL A 73 -2.30 3.41 -1.33
N PRO A 74 -2.61 3.13 -0.04
CA PRO A 74 -1.89 2.10 0.73
C PRO A 74 -1.98 0.71 0.08
N GLY A 75 -3.13 0.38 -0.53
CA GLY A 75 -3.34 -0.86 -1.26
C GLY A 75 -2.35 -1.03 -2.42
N VAL A 76 -2.26 0.01 -3.28
CA VAL A 76 -1.40 0.05 -4.46
C VAL A 76 0.08 0.12 -4.07
N VAL A 77 0.46 1.00 -3.14
CA VAL A 77 1.86 1.11 -2.67
C VAL A 77 2.33 -0.20 -2.05
N GLY A 78 1.50 -0.84 -1.23
CA GLY A 78 1.83 -2.15 -0.65
C GLY A 78 1.99 -3.25 -1.71
N ALA A 79 1.21 -3.23 -2.80
CA ALA A 79 1.41 -4.16 -3.92
C ALA A 79 2.71 -3.85 -4.68
N GLY A 80 3.01 -2.57 -4.91
CA GLY A 80 4.28 -2.13 -5.48
C GLY A 80 5.48 -2.57 -4.63
N LEU A 81 5.36 -2.55 -3.31
CA LEU A 81 6.42 -3.00 -2.40
C LEU A 81 6.71 -4.51 -2.58
N VAL A 82 5.68 -5.36 -2.67
CA VAL A 82 5.84 -6.79 -2.96
C VAL A 82 6.57 -7.02 -4.29
N LEU A 83 6.21 -6.24 -5.33
CA LEU A 83 6.92 -6.29 -6.62
C LEU A 83 8.40 -5.92 -6.48
N VAL A 84 8.70 -4.83 -5.75
CA VAL A 84 10.08 -4.36 -5.54
C VAL A 84 10.91 -5.42 -4.79
N ILE A 85 10.34 -6.04 -3.76
CA ILE A 85 11.01 -7.10 -2.99
C ILE A 85 11.31 -8.31 -3.90
N GLY A 86 10.35 -8.75 -4.72
CA GLY A 86 10.60 -9.81 -5.70
C GLY A 86 11.69 -9.45 -6.73
N LEU A 87 11.73 -8.19 -7.18
CA LEU A 87 12.78 -7.69 -8.06
C LEU A 87 14.15 -7.66 -7.38
N MET A 88 14.21 -7.32 -6.09
CA MET A 88 15.45 -7.39 -5.30
C MET A 88 15.94 -8.84 -5.16
N ALA A 89 15.06 -9.77 -4.81
CA ALA A 89 15.39 -11.20 -4.74
C ALA A 89 15.96 -11.72 -6.07
N ARG A 90 15.38 -11.29 -7.20
CA ARG A 90 15.91 -11.59 -8.54
C ARG A 90 17.31 -11.00 -8.77
N ARG A 91 17.54 -9.73 -8.38
CA ARG A 91 18.85 -9.07 -8.55
C ARG A 91 19.95 -9.74 -7.72
N LEU A 92 19.60 -10.33 -6.58
CA LEU A 92 20.51 -11.11 -5.74
C LEU A 92 20.74 -12.55 -6.26
N GLY A 93 20.30 -12.89 -7.48
CA GLY A 93 20.48 -14.21 -8.08
C GLY A 93 19.35 -15.21 -7.78
N GLY A 94 18.30 -14.78 -7.07
CA GLY A 94 17.16 -15.62 -6.69
C GLY A 94 16.41 -16.23 -7.88
N GLY A 95 16.16 -17.54 -7.77
CA GLY A 95 15.28 -18.29 -8.68
C GLY A 95 13.79 -17.93 -8.49
N ILE A 96 12.91 -18.66 -9.17
CA ILE A 96 11.45 -18.45 -9.05
C ILE A 96 10.93 -18.69 -7.62
N VAL A 97 11.51 -19.66 -6.90
CA VAL A 97 11.17 -19.97 -5.50
C VAL A 97 11.52 -18.79 -4.60
N ALA A 98 12.74 -18.26 -4.69
CA ALA A 98 13.16 -17.10 -3.90
C ALA A 98 12.30 -15.86 -4.17
N GLN A 99 11.94 -15.59 -5.44
CA GLN A 99 11.07 -14.47 -5.80
C GLN A 99 9.63 -14.65 -5.31
N SER A 100 9.18 -15.88 -5.12
CA SER A 100 7.82 -16.19 -4.65
C SER A 100 7.70 -16.16 -3.12
N LEU A 101 8.81 -16.37 -2.42
CA LEU A 101 8.88 -16.36 -0.94
C LEU A 101 9.26 -15.01 -0.35
N ALA A 102 9.83 -14.12 -1.14
CA ALA A 102 10.23 -12.77 -0.73
C ALA A 102 9.01 -11.85 -0.63
#